data_AF-A0A9E7IEW6-F1
#
_entry.id   AF-A0A9E7IEW6-F1
#
_cell.length_a   1.000
_cell.length_b   1.000
_cell.length_c   1.000
_cell.angle_alpha   90.00
_cell.angle_beta   90.00
_cell.angle_gamma   90.00
#
_symmetry.space_group_name_H-M   'P 1'
#
loop_
_entity.id
_entity.type
_entity.pdbx_description
1 polymer ?
#
loop_
_entity_poly.entity_id
_entity_poly.type
_entity_poly.pdbx_seq_one_letter_code
_entity_poly.pdbx_strand_id
1 'polypeptide(L)'
;MKKGENAIFTIPPELAYGESGSPPTIPPNAVLQFDVELLSWSSIKDICKDGGIIKKILKEGEKWENPKDLDEVLVKYEARLEDGTIVSKSDGVEFTVKDGFFCPALAKAVKTMKKAEKVLLTVRPQYAFGEKGRSASGDECAVPPNASLQVELELISWKTVTEIGDDKKILKKILKEGEGYERPNDGAVVRVKLIGKLQDGTVFVKKGHDDQEPFEFKTDEEQVIDGLDRTVTTMKKGEIALVTIPPEYAFSSTESKQDLAVVPPNATVVYEIELVSFVKEKESWDMSDNAEKIEAAAKKKEEGNALFKLGKYARASKRYEKGAKFIDYDNNFSEEEKKQSKALKAACSLNNAACKLKLKDYKEAIKLCTKVLEIESSNVKALYRRAQAYMQLADLDLAEVDIKKALEIDPNNRDVKLEYKILKEKVREYNKKDAKFYGNMFAKMSKLEPVEPNKAGSRTGSKQETEPMSVDASA
;
A
#
# COMPACT_ATOMS: atom_id res chain seq x y z
N MET A 1 36.95 5.89 -27.20
CA MET A 1 36.88 5.55 -28.63
C MET A 1 35.46 5.15 -28.99
N LYS A 2 34.98 5.55 -30.16
CA LYS A 2 33.73 5.12 -30.82
C LYS A 2 34.00 3.93 -31.76
N LYS A 3 32.96 3.22 -32.20
CA LYS A 3 33.13 2.11 -33.17
C LYS A 3 33.78 2.64 -34.46
N GLY A 4 34.85 2.00 -34.92
CA GLY A 4 35.63 2.41 -36.09
C GLY A 4 36.50 3.65 -35.88
N GLU A 5 36.62 4.15 -34.64
CA GLU A 5 37.59 5.21 -34.32
C GLU A 5 39.00 4.62 -34.32
N ASN A 6 39.92 5.28 -35.03
CA ASN A 6 41.35 5.05 -34.93
C ASN A 6 41.96 6.13 -34.03
N ALA A 7 42.73 5.72 -33.04
CA ALA A 7 43.40 6.63 -32.13
C ALA A 7 44.84 6.16 -31.88
N ILE A 8 45.76 7.12 -31.85
CA ILE A 8 47.15 6.87 -31.47
C ILE A 8 47.28 7.04 -29.97
N PHE A 9 47.58 5.96 -29.26
CA PHE A 9 47.89 6.00 -27.85
C PHE A 9 49.39 6.17 -27.66
N THR A 10 49.79 7.28 -27.05
CA THR A 10 51.17 7.51 -26.63
C THR A 10 51.30 7.10 -25.17
N ILE A 11 51.99 5.98 -24.92
CA ILE A 11 52.20 5.40 -23.60
C ILE A 11 53.58 5.81 -23.09
N PRO A 12 53.66 6.57 -21.98
CA PRO A 12 54.93 6.98 -21.42
C PRO A 12 55.67 5.77 -20.81
N PRO A 13 56.99 5.85 -20.62
CA PRO A 13 57.79 4.67 -20.31
C PRO A 13 57.39 4.00 -18.99
N GLU A 14 56.88 4.76 -18.02
CA GLU A 14 56.46 4.27 -16.70
C GLU A 14 55.23 3.35 -16.78
N LEU A 15 54.45 3.44 -17.87
CA LEU A 15 53.31 2.58 -18.18
C LEU A 15 53.63 1.53 -19.27
N ALA A 16 54.83 1.57 -19.84
CA ALA A 16 55.33 0.64 -20.84
C ALA A 16 56.39 -0.30 -20.23
N TYR A 17 57.61 -0.35 -20.78
CA TYR A 17 58.69 -1.24 -20.33
C TYR A 17 59.70 -0.58 -19.37
N GLY A 18 59.45 0.66 -18.93
CA GLY A 18 60.24 1.38 -17.93
C GLY A 18 61.73 1.51 -18.26
N GLU A 19 62.53 1.73 -17.22
CA GLU A 19 63.99 1.91 -17.32
C GLU A 19 64.73 0.66 -17.83
N SER A 20 64.09 -0.51 -17.78
CA SER A 20 64.70 -1.75 -18.27
C SER A 20 64.53 -1.93 -19.78
N GLY A 21 63.50 -1.33 -20.39
CA GLY A 21 63.12 -1.59 -21.76
C GLY A 21 62.73 -3.05 -22.00
N SER A 22 62.66 -3.47 -23.26
CA SER A 22 62.52 -4.88 -23.67
C SER A 22 63.48 -5.17 -24.85
N PRO A 23 64.77 -5.42 -24.56
CA PRO A 23 65.78 -5.69 -25.57
C PRO A 23 65.45 -6.93 -26.43
N PRO A 24 65.94 -6.99 -27.69
CA PRO A 24 66.78 -5.98 -28.35
C PRO A 24 65.98 -4.81 -28.94
N THR A 25 64.65 -4.86 -28.91
CA THR A 25 63.80 -4.05 -29.78
C THR A 25 63.30 -2.76 -29.12
N ILE A 26 63.13 -2.76 -27.80
CA ILE A 26 62.59 -1.62 -27.07
C ILE A 26 63.65 -1.12 -26.10
N PRO A 27 64.21 0.09 -26.30
CA PRO A 27 65.23 0.61 -25.40
C PRO A 27 64.65 0.97 -24.02
N PRO A 28 65.51 1.04 -22.99
CA PRO A 28 65.21 1.72 -21.73
C PRO A 28 64.49 3.05 -21.94
N ASN A 29 63.46 3.32 -21.13
CA ASN A 29 62.71 4.57 -21.12
C ASN A 29 62.04 4.94 -22.47
N ALA A 30 61.71 3.95 -23.30
CA ALA A 30 61.00 4.18 -24.55
C ALA A 30 59.54 4.60 -24.32
N VAL A 31 59.12 5.70 -24.95
CA VAL A 31 57.71 6.04 -25.14
C VAL A 31 57.16 5.19 -26.28
N LEU A 32 56.06 4.48 -26.06
CA LEU A 32 55.44 3.65 -27.10
C LEU A 32 54.27 4.37 -27.73
N GLN A 33 54.14 4.25 -29.05
CA GLN A 33 52.96 4.69 -29.78
C GLN A 33 52.25 3.48 -30.36
N PHE A 34 50.96 3.35 -30.04
CA PHE A 34 50.09 2.33 -30.59
C PHE A 34 49.03 2.99 -31.46
N ASP A 35 48.96 2.60 -32.73
CA ASP A 35 47.80 2.89 -33.57
C ASP A 35 46.73 1.84 -33.29
N VAL A 36 45.61 2.26 -32.71
CA VAL A 36 44.55 1.38 -32.23
C VAL A 36 43.24 1.73 -32.93
N GLU A 37 42.63 0.73 -33.55
CA GLU A 37 41.28 0.79 -34.12
C GLU A 37 40.26 0.10 -33.21
N LEU A 38 39.18 0.80 -32.82
CA LEU A 38 38.10 0.17 -32.05
C LEU A 38 37.08 -0.51 -32.98
N LEU A 39 37.32 -1.78 -33.32
CA LEU A 39 36.44 -2.56 -34.21
C LEU A 39 35.06 -2.83 -33.61
N SER A 40 35.01 -3.23 -32.33
CA SER A 40 33.78 -3.45 -31.58
C SER A 40 34.06 -3.46 -30.08
N TRP A 41 33.04 -3.19 -29.26
CA TRP A 41 33.07 -3.47 -27.83
C TRP A 41 31.79 -4.21 -27.47
N SER A 42 31.85 -5.05 -26.44
CA SER A 42 30.67 -5.62 -25.81
C SER A 42 30.55 -5.08 -24.41
N SER A 43 29.36 -4.63 -24.04
CA SER A 43 29.05 -4.27 -22.66
C SER A 43 29.11 -5.53 -21.80
N ILE A 44 30.13 -5.63 -20.95
CA ILE A 44 30.27 -6.69 -19.96
C ILE A 44 29.90 -6.09 -18.61
N LYS A 45 28.96 -6.73 -17.91
CA LYS A 45 28.48 -6.28 -16.61
C LYS A 45 28.55 -7.43 -15.61
N ASP A 46 29.23 -7.21 -14.50
CA ASP A 46 29.09 -8.07 -13.34
C ASP A 46 27.77 -7.75 -12.64
N ILE A 47 26.83 -8.69 -12.68
CA ILE A 47 25.49 -8.50 -12.12
C ILE A 47 25.54 -8.42 -10.59
N CYS A 48 26.39 -9.22 -9.97
CA CYS A 48 26.44 -9.39 -8.51
C CYS A 48 27.57 -8.59 -7.85
N LYS A 49 28.49 -8.03 -8.64
CA LYS A 49 29.69 -7.29 -8.18
C LYS A 49 30.67 -8.16 -7.39
N ASP A 50 30.59 -9.48 -7.54
CA ASP A 50 31.44 -10.48 -6.90
C ASP A 50 32.14 -11.40 -7.93
N GLY A 51 32.00 -11.08 -9.23
CA GLY A 51 32.49 -11.87 -10.35
C GLY A 51 31.69 -13.16 -10.60
N GLY A 52 30.59 -13.39 -9.89
CA GLY A 52 29.83 -14.64 -9.95
C GLY A 52 28.89 -14.75 -11.13
N ILE A 53 28.38 -13.63 -11.66
CA ILE A 53 27.58 -13.62 -12.90
C ILE A 53 28.08 -12.50 -13.79
N ILE A 54 28.79 -12.87 -14.85
CA ILE A 54 29.26 -11.94 -15.87
C ILE A 54 28.29 -11.97 -17.05
N LYS A 55 27.65 -10.84 -17.32
CA LYS A 55 26.69 -10.64 -18.40
C LYS A 55 27.35 -9.94 -19.58
N LYS A 56 27.40 -10.59 -20.74
CA LYS A 56 27.80 -10.00 -22.01
C LYS A 56 26.56 -9.78 -22.88
N ILE A 57 26.30 -8.55 -23.28
CA ILE A 57 25.17 -8.25 -24.19
C ILE A 57 25.52 -8.71 -25.61
N LEU A 58 24.71 -9.59 -26.19
CA LEU A 58 24.83 -10.06 -27.57
C LEU A 58 23.92 -9.27 -28.51
N LYS A 59 22.71 -8.94 -28.04
CA LYS A 59 21.73 -8.10 -28.72
C LYS A 59 21.11 -7.15 -27.70
N GLU A 60 21.16 -5.86 -27.99
CA GLU A 60 20.52 -4.85 -27.17
C GLU A 60 18.99 -5.03 -27.17
N GLY A 61 18.38 -4.82 -26.01
CA GLY A 61 16.93 -4.86 -25.87
C GLY A 61 16.26 -3.53 -26.17
N GLU A 62 14.94 -3.60 -26.27
CA GLU A 62 14.03 -2.49 -26.45
C GLU A 62 13.52 -1.97 -25.11
N LYS A 63 13.15 -0.68 -25.08
CA LYS A 63 12.63 0.03 -23.90
C LYS A 63 13.64 0.10 -22.75
N TRP A 64 13.29 0.87 -21.72
CA TRP A 64 14.16 1.12 -20.56
C TRP A 64 13.78 0.31 -19.33
N GLU A 65 12.62 -0.34 -19.35
CA GLU A 65 12.08 -1.07 -18.20
C GLU A 65 12.71 -2.45 -18.07
N ASN A 66 12.73 -2.95 -16.85
CA ASN A 66 13.21 -4.29 -16.50
C ASN A 66 12.16 -5.03 -15.66
N PRO A 67 12.09 -6.36 -15.76
CA PRO A 67 11.25 -7.19 -14.90
C PRO A 67 11.53 -7.00 -13.40
N LYS A 68 10.47 -7.05 -12.60
CA LYS A 68 10.47 -7.03 -11.13
C LYS A 68 10.24 -8.44 -10.58
N ASP A 69 10.41 -8.58 -9.26
CA ASP A 69 10.29 -9.87 -8.56
C ASP A 69 9.00 -10.64 -8.84
N LEU A 70 7.86 -9.96 -8.93
CA LEU A 70 6.57 -10.62 -9.13
C LEU A 70 6.24 -10.86 -10.61
N ASP A 71 6.97 -10.23 -11.53
CA ASP A 71 6.67 -10.30 -12.94
C ASP A 71 6.87 -11.72 -13.48
N GLU A 72 6.04 -12.10 -14.45
CA GLU A 72 6.16 -13.38 -15.15
C GLU A 72 6.92 -13.14 -16.45
N VAL A 73 8.16 -13.61 -16.52
CA VAL A 73 9.03 -13.43 -17.69
C VAL A 73 8.87 -14.62 -18.64
N LEU A 74 8.85 -14.34 -19.94
CA LEU A 74 8.99 -15.32 -21.00
C LEU A 74 10.41 -15.24 -21.55
N VAL A 75 11.17 -16.33 -21.42
CA VAL A 75 12.56 -16.38 -21.89
C VAL A 75 12.81 -17.55 -22.83
N LYS A 76 13.84 -17.39 -23.66
CA LYS A 76 14.53 -18.52 -24.31
C LYS A 76 15.90 -18.64 -23.70
N TYR A 77 16.37 -19.86 -23.48
CA TYR A 77 17.72 -20.04 -22.98
C TYR A 77 18.36 -21.33 -23.45
N GLU A 78 19.68 -21.33 -23.45
CA GLU A 78 20.50 -22.51 -23.66
C GLU A 78 21.68 -22.45 -22.69
N ALA A 79 21.75 -23.40 -21.77
CA ALA A 79 22.80 -23.52 -20.77
C ALA A 79 23.79 -24.63 -21.19
N ARG A 80 25.07 -24.30 -21.16
CA ARG A 80 26.19 -25.18 -21.52
C ARG A 80 27.26 -25.22 -20.44
N LEU A 81 27.98 -26.34 -20.35
CA LEU A 81 29.25 -26.46 -19.62
C LEU A 81 30.39 -25.79 -20.42
N GLU A 82 31.55 -25.62 -19.79
CA GLU A 82 32.75 -25.06 -20.43
C GLU A 82 33.26 -25.90 -21.61
N ASP A 83 33.01 -27.21 -21.60
CA ASP A 83 33.34 -28.13 -22.70
C ASP A 83 32.33 -28.06 -23.88
N GLY A 84 31.30 -27.22 -23.77
CA GLY A 84 30.26 -27.02 -24.79
C GLY A 84 29.03 -27.92 -24.65
N THR A 85 29.04 -28.87 -23.71
CA THR A 85 27.90 -29.78 -23.45
C THR A 85 26.67 -28.99 -23.04
N ILE A 86 25.56 -29.17 -23.76
CA ILE A 86 24.27 -28.55 -23.41
C ILE A 86 23.68 -29.29 -22.21
N VAL A 87 23.38 -28.56 -21.13
CA VAL A 87 22.79 -29.13 -19.91
C VAL A 87 21.30 -28.87 -19.79
N SER A 88 20.80 -27.78 -20.38
CA SER A 88 19.37 -27.53 -20.54
C SER A 88 19.14 -26.45 -21.59
N LYS A 89 17.97 -26.46 -22.22
CA LYS A 89 17.54 -25.44 -23.17
C LYS A 89 16.02 -25.34 -23.22
N SER A 90 15.51 -24.17 -23.59
CA SER A 90 14.11 -23.94 -23.88
C SER A 90 13.93 -22.83 -24.91
N ASP A 91 13.02 -23.04 -25.86
CA ASP A 91 12.61 -22.05 -26.87
C ASP A 91 11.45 -21.15 -26.40
N GLY A 92 11.02 -21.29 -25.15
CA GLY A 92 10.00 -20.45 -24.54
C GLY A 92 9.52 -21.03 -23.21
N VAL A 93 10.03 -20.50 -22.10
CA VAL A 93 9.58 -20.84 -20.76
C VAL A 93 9.12 -19.60 -20.01
N GLU A 94 7.98 -19.71 -19.34
CA GLU A 94 7.47 -18.68 -18.43
C GLU A 94 7.81 -19.03 -16.98
N PHE A 95 8.27 -18.05 -16.21
CA PHE A 95 8.45 -18.19 -14.76
C PHE A 95 8.33 -16.85 -14.04
N THR A 96 7.94 -16.90 -12.76
CA THR A 96 7.94 -15.73 -11.88
C THR A 96 9.37 -15.41 -11.44
N VAL A 97 9.81 -14.16 -11.65
CA VAL A 97 11.22 -13.76 -11.43
C VAL A 97 11.74 -14.12 -10.05
N LYS A 98 10.94 -13.92 -8.99
CA LYS A 98 11.31 -14.23 -7.59
C LYS A 98 11.52 -15.71 -7.34
N ASP A 99 10.71 -16.56 -7.96
CA ASP A 99 10.78 -18.01 -7.81
C ASP A 99 11.97 -18.57 -8.62
N GLY A 100 12.32 -17.87 -9.70
CA GLY A 100 13.41 -18.25 -10.60
C GLY A 100 13.08 -19.47 -11.44
N PHE A 101 14.05 -19.88 -12.24
CA PHE A 101 13.93 -21.07 -13.09
C PHE A 101 15.32 -21.61 -13.40
N PHE A 102 15.44 -22.95 -13.45
CA PHE A 102 16.67 -23.69 -13.74
C PHE A 102 17.84 -23.46 -12.75
N CYS A 103 18.36 -22.24 -12.63
CA CYS A 103 19.36 -21.86 -11.64
C CYS A 103 19.19 -20.40 -11.16
N PRO A 104 19.77 -20.01 -9.99
CA PRO A 104 19.64 -18.66 -9.44
C PRO A 104 20.09 -17.53 -10.37
N ALA A 105 20.99 -17.80 -11.31
CA ALA A 105 21.49 -16.81 -12.24
C ALA A 105 20.42 -16.25 -13.19
N LEU A 106 19.45 -17.05 -13.63
CA LEU A 106 18.42 -16.59 -14.56
C LEU A 106 17.56 -15.48 -13.93
N ALA A 107 17.06 -15.71 -12.70
CA ALA A 107 16.29 -14.72 -11.94
C ALA A 107 17.04 -13.40 -11.74
N LYS A 108 18.34 -13.47 -11.45
CA LYS A 108 19.19 -12.27 -11.29
C LYS A 108 19.45 -11.57 -12.62
N ALA A 109 19.65 -12.33 -13.69
CA ALA A 109 19.93 -11.79 -15.01
C ALA A 109 18.74 -11.05 -15.60
N VAL A 110 17.55 -11.65 -15.58
CA VAL A 110 16.34 -11.06 -16.21
C VAL A 110 15.98 -9.70 -15.60
N LYS A 111 16.22 -9.48 -14.30
CA LYS A 111 16.05 -8.17 -13.64
C LYS A 111 16.94 -7.05 -14.20
N THR A 112 17.98 -7.40 -14.93
CA THR A 112 18.89 -6.45 -15.57
C THR A 112 18.70 -6.36 -17.07
N MET A 113 17.79 -7.18 -17.63
CA MET A 113 17.57 -7.30 -19.06
C MET A 113 16.38 -6.45 -19.49
N LYS A 114 16.50 -5.87 -20.68
CA LYS A 114 15.44 -5.18 -21.40
C LYS A 114 14.65 -6.17 -22.26
N LYS A 115 13.47 -5.75 -22.72
CA LYS A 115 12.64 -6.59 -23.60
C LYS A 115 13.41 -6.92 -24.88
N ALA A 116 13.33 -8.15 -25.36
CA ALA A 116 14.06 -8.67 -26.53
C ALA A 116 15.60 -8.62 -26.43
N GLU A 117 16.18 -8.35 -25.26
CA GLU A 117 17.63 -8.40 -25.05
C GLU A 117 18.12 -9.85 -25.07
N LYS A 118 19.21 -10.11 -25.79
CA LYS A 118 19.91 -11.40 -25.80
C LYS A 118 21.30 -11.25 -25.21
N VAL A 119 21.66 -12.13 -24.29
CA VAL A 119 22.90 -12.06 -23.50
C VAL A 119 23.56 -13.41 -23.41
N LEU A 120 24.88 -13.41 -23.20
CA LEU A 120 25.65 -14.55 -22.76
C LEU A 120 26.06 -14.33 -21.31
N LEU A 121 25.69 -15.25 -20.44
CA LEU A 121 26.05 -15.24 -19.03
C LEU A 121 27.18 -16.23 -18.78
N THR A 122 28.26 -15.80 -18.15
CA THR A 122 29.22 -16.69 -17.49
C THR A 122 28.83 -16.77 -16.02
N VAL A 123 28.40 -17.95 -15.58
CA VAL A 123 27.79 -18.19 -14.27
C VAL A 123 28.72 -19.08 -13.45
N ARG A 124 29.23 -18.55 -12.34
CA ARG A 124 30.01 -19.35 -11.37
C ARG A 124 29.13 -20.33 -10.60
N PRO A 125 29.72 -21.39 -10.02
CA PRO A 125 28.96 -22.44 -9.36
C PRO A 125 27.98 -21.95 -8.29
N GLN A 126 28.34 -20.93 -7.51
CA GLN A 126 27.48 -20.37 -6.45
C GLN A 126 26.14 -19.82 -6.95
N TYR A 127 26.03 -19.47 -8.23
CA TYR A 127 24.80 -19.00 -8.88
C TYR A 127 24.25 -19.98 -9.91
N ALA A 128 24.91 -21.14 -10.06
CA ALA A 128 24.45 -22.29 -10.82
C ALA A 128 23.94 -23.37 -9.85
N PHE A 129 24.71 -24.46 -9.66
CA PHE A 129 24.31 -25.62 -8.84
C PHE A 129 25.28 -25.93 -7.67
N GLY A 130 26.25 -25.05 -7.43
CA GLY A 130 27.17 -25.11 -6.30
C GLY A 130 27.98 -26.40 -6.21
N GLU A 131 28.41 -26.73 -4.99
CA GLU A 131 29.23 -27.92 -4.70
C GLU A 131 28.51 -29.24 -4.95
N LYS A 132 27.18 -29.25 -4.99
CA LYS A 132 26.40 -30.48 -5.19
C LYS A 132 26.21 -30.81 -6.67
N GLY A 133 26.27 -29.82 -7.55
CA GLY A 133 25.85 -30.00 -8.94
C GLY A 133 24.36 -30.34 -9.05
N ARG A 134 23.97 -30.96 -10.16
CA ARG A 134 22.60 -31.41 -10.45
C ARG A 134 22.65 -32.75 -11.15
N SER A 135 21.90 -33.73 -10.67
CA SER A 135 21.71 -34.98 -11.42
C SER A 135 20.90 -34.74 -12.70
N ALA A 136 21.08 -35.58 -13.72
CA ALA A 136 20.26 -35.54 -14.92
C ALA A 136 18.78 -35.74 -14.57
N SER A 137 17.89 -35.05 -15.28
CA SER A 137 16.45 -35.10 -15.05
C SER A 137 15.70 -34.90 -16.35
N GLY A 138 14.90 -35.89 -16.76
CA GLY A 138 14.20 -35.87 -18.05
C GLY A 138 15.20 -35.72 -19.20
N ASP A 139 14.97 -34.72 -20.05
CA ASP A 139 15.81 -34.40 -21.20
C ASP A 139 17.03 -33.54 -20.86
N GLU A 140 17.18 -33.12 -19.59
CA GLU A 140 18.27 -32.27 -19.16
C GLU A 140 19.45 -33.09 -18.64
N CYS A 141 20.66 -32.76 -19.10
CA CYS A 141 21.88 -33.45 -18.66
C CYS A 141 22.29 -33.05 -17.24
N ALA A 142 23.11 -33.91 -16.62
CA ALA A 142 23.69 -33.65 -15.31
C ALA A 142 24.64 -32.45 -15.36
N VAL A 143 24.68 -31.69 -14.27
CA VAL A 143 25.66 -30.62 -14.04
C VAL A 143 26.62 -31.09 -12.95
N PRO A 144 27.94 -31.17 -13.22
CA PRO A 144 28.90 -31.58 -12.21
C PRO A 144 28.94 -30.64 -11.00
N PRO A 145 29.35 -31.15 -9.82
CA PRO A 145 29.80 -30.34 -8.70
C PRO A 145 30.75 -29.22 -9.11
N ASN A 146 30.53 -28.00 -8.61
CA ASN A 146 31.38 -26.84 -8.87
C ASN A 146 31.56 -26.47 -10.36
N ALA A 147 30.63 -26.88 -11.23
CA ALA A 147 30.67 -26.49 -12.63
C ALA A 147 30.21 -25.03 -12.83
N SER A 148 31.00 -24.28 -13.62
CA SER A 148 30.55 -23.01 -14.20
C SER A 148 29.69 -23.28 -15.43
N LEU A 149 28.75 -22.38 -15.72
CA LEU A 149 27.87 -22.47 -16.88
C LEU A 149 28.05 -21.26 -17.81
N GLN A 150 27.92 -21.52 -19.11
CA GLN A 150 27.66 -20.50 -20.10
C GLN A 150 26.19 -20.56 -20.48
N VAL A 151 25.44 -19.47 -20.28
CA VAL A 151 24.00 -19.43 -20.57
C VAL A 151 23.73 -18.35 -21.61
N GLU A 152 23.33 -18.76 -22.81
CA GLU A 152 22.66 -17.84 -23.73
C GLU A 152 21.23 -17.63 -23.24
N LEU A 153 20.84 -16.38 -22.98
CA LEU A 153 19.53 -16.03 -22.45
C LEU A 153 18.93 -14.89 -23.28
N GLU A 154 17.71 -15.07 -23.75
CA GLU A 154 16.92 -14.06 -24.44
C GLU A 154 15.65 -13.76 -23.63
N LEU A 155 15.46 -12.51 -23.23
CA LEU A 155 14.23 -12.07 -22.56
C LEU A 155 13.21 -11.65 -23.62
N ILE A 156 12.23 -12.49 -23.92
CA ILE A 156 11.26 -12.23 -25.00
C ILE A 156 10.27 -11.14 -24.59
N SER A 157 9.65 -11.31 -23.43
CA SER A 157 8.67 -10.38 -22.86
C SER A 157 8.46 -10.69 -21.37
N TRP A 158 7.67 -9.87 -20.69
CA TRP A 158 7.14 -10.21 -19.37
C TRP A 158 5.73 -9.63 -19.21
N LYS A 159 4.97 -10.21 -18.29
CA LYS A 159 3.69 -9.69 -17.81
C LYS A 159 3.92 -9.07 -16.44
N THR A 160 3.57 -7.80 -16.29
CA THR A 160 3.72 -7.07 -15.03
C THR A 160 2.74 -7.60 -13.99
N VAL A 161 3.22 -7.93 -12.79
CA VAL A 161 2.37 -8.36 -11.67
C VAL A 161 2.48 -7.36 -10.52
N THR A 162 1.35 -6.85 -10.07
CA THR A 162 1.24 -5.87 -8.99
C THR A 162 0.36 -6.38 -7.86
N GLU A 163 0.76 -6.09 -6.63
CA GLU A 163 -0.05 -6.30 -5.43
C GLU A 163 -0.97 -5.09 -5.20
N ILE A 164 -2.23 -5.34 -4.84
CA ILE A 164 -3.26 -4.31 -4.59
C ILE A 164 -3.73 -4.39 -3.14
N GLY A 165 -3.95 -3.22 -2.54
CA GLY A 165 -4.36 -3.06 -1.13
C GLY A 165 -3.17 -2.95 -0.18
N ASP A 166 -3.43 -2.43 1.02
CA ASP A 166 -2.40 -2.21 2.05
C ASP A 166 -1.76 -3.53 2.53
N ASP A 167 -2.54 -4.61 2.53
CA ASP A 167 -2.08 -5.96 2.89
C ASP A 167 -1.48 -6.74 1.71
N LYS A 168 -1.51 -6.15 0.50
CA LYS A 168 -0.85 -6.66 -0.72
C LYS A 168 -1.33 -8.05 -1.17
N LYS A 169 -2.54 -8.47 -0.80
CA LYS A 169 -3.00 -9.84 -1.07
C LYS A 169 -3.69 -10.04 -2.43
N ILE A 170 -4.25 -8.99 -3.01
CA ILE A 170 -4.86 -9.08 -4.35
C ILE A 170 -3.72 -8.97 -5.37
N LEU A 171 -3.59 -9.98 -6.23
CA LEU A 171 -2.58 -9.99 -7.29
C LEU A 171 -3.21 -9.64 -8.62
N LYS A 172 -2.70 -8.61 -9.28
CA LYS A 172 -3.09 -8.21 -10.64
C LYS A 172 -1.94 -8.46 -11.61
N LYS A 173 -2.14 -9.34 -12.58
CA LYS A 173 -1.24 -9.60 -13.70
C LYS A 173 -1.78 -8.90 -14.96
N ILE A 174 -1.04 -7.95 -15.48
CA ILE A 174 -1.44 -7.21 -16.69
C ILE A 174 -1.19 -8.10 -17.92
N LEU A 175 -2.26 -8.39 -18.67
CA LEU A 175 -2.22 -9.16 -19.92
C LEU A 175 -2.10 -8.24 -21.14
N LYS A 176 -2.74 -7.07 -21.08
CA LYS A 176 -2.64 -6.00 -22.07
C LYS A 176 -2.58 -4.66 -21.36
N GLU A 177 -1.57 -3.86 -21.66
CA GLU A 177 -1.44 -2.50 -21.15
C GLU A 177 -2.60 -1.62 -21.63
N GLY A 178 -3.13 -0.79 -20.73
CA GLY A 178 -4.10 0.23 -21.06
C GLY A 178 -3.46 1.53 -21.58
N GLU A 179 -4.30 2.41 -22.06
CA GLU A 179 -3.94 3.70 -22.66
C GLU A 179 -4.10 4.84 -21.65
N GLY A 180 -3.30 5.89 -21.85
CA GLY A 180 -3.33 7.09 -21.01
C GLY A 180 -2.69 6.91 -19.63
N TYR A 181 -2.91 7.91 -18.79
CA TYR A 181 -2.36 8.00 -17.42
C TYR A 181 -3.44 8.01 -16.35
N GLU A 182 -4.69 8.28 -16.72
CA GLU A 182 -5.80 8.37 -15.78
C GLU A 182 -6.29 7.00 -15.36
N ARG A 183 -6.89 6.98 -14.16
CA ARG A 183 -7.52 5.81 -13.56
C ARG A 183 -8.85 6.23 -12.90
N PRO A 184 -9.81 5.29 -12.74
CA PRO A 184 -11.02 5.55 -11.99
C PRO A 184 -10.71 5.97 -10.53
N ASN A 185 -11.41 6.98 -10.02
CA ASN A 185 -11.41 7.36 -8.59
C ASN A 185 -12.63 6.79 -7.86
N ASP A 186 -12.69 6.96 -6.54
CA ASP A 186 -13.85 6.58 -5.72
C ASP A 186 -15.12 7.30 -6.20
N GLY A 187 -16.13 6.51 -6.55
CA GLY A 187 -17.41 6.96 -7.11
C GLY A 187 -17.43 7.13 -8.62
N ALA A 188 -16.35 6.78 -9.33
CA ALA A 188 -16.33 6.74 -10.78
C ALA A 188 -17.32 5.69 -11.31
N VAL A 189 -17.94 5.99 -12.46
CA VAL A 189 -18.73 5.01 -13.22
C VAL A 189 -17.78 4.30 -14.18
N VAL A 190 -17.65 2.99 -14.05
CA VAL A 190 -16.76 2.16 -14.85
C VAL A 190 -17.56 1.18 -15.70
N ARG A 191 -17.05 0.91 -16.90
CA ARG A 191 -17.59 -0.09 -17.83
C ARG A 191 -16.54 -1.15 -18.09
N VAL A 192 -16.87 -2.40 -17.79
CA VAL A 192 -15.91 -3.51 -17.84
C VAL A 192 -16.48 -4.70 -18.58
N LYS A 193 -15.59 -5.54 -19.12
CA LYS A 193 -15.91 -6.93 -19.46
C LYS A 193 -15.19 -7.83 -18.48
N LEU A 194 -15.87 -8.83 -17.95
CA LEU A 194 -15.27 -9.70 -16.94
C LEU A 194 -15.69 -11.15 -17.08
N ILE A 195 -14.76 -12.04 -16.73
CA ILE A 195 -14.97 -13.48 -16.58
C ILE A 195 -14.38 -13.90 -15.23
N GLY A 196 -15.23 -14.32 -14.30
CA GLY A 196 -14.82 -14.85 -13.01
C GLY A 196 -14.75 -16.38 -13.01
N LYS A 197 -13.65 -16.92 -12.53
CA LYS A 197 -13.32 -18.34 -12.50
C LYS A 197 -12.85 -18.78 -11.12
N LEU A 198 -13.14 -20.02 -10.73
CA LEU A 198 -12.47 -20.70 -9.62
C LEU A 198 -11.06 -21.13 -10.04
N GLN A 199 -10.22 -21.51 -9.06
CA GLN A 199 -8.85 -21.95 -9.32
C GLN A 199 -8.76 -23.23 -10.18
N ASP A 200 -9.81 -24.05 -10.18
CA ASP A 200 -9.93 -25.23 -11.04
C ASP A 200 -10.33 -24.91 -12.50
N GLY A 201 -10.57 -23.62 -12.80
CA GLY A 201 -10.97 -23.14 -14.12
C GLY A 201 -12.48 -22.99 -14.31
N THR A 202 -13.32 -23.42 -13.36
CA THR A 202 -14.78 -23.32 -13.44
C THR A 202 -15.22 -21.87 -13.55
N VAL A 203 -15.88 -21.49 -14.65
CA VAL A 203 -16.42 -20.14 -14.85
C VAL A 203 -17.73 -20.00 -14.08
N PHE A 204 -17.79 -19.04 -13.15
CA PHE A 204 -18.98 -18.79 -12.33
C PHE A 204 -19.75 -17.52 -12.73
N VAL A 205 -19.08 -16.57 -13.41
CA VAL A 205 -19.72 -15.34 -13.91
C VAL A 205 -19.03 -14.86 -15.19
N LYS A 206 -19.82 -14.33 -16.13
CA LYS A 206 -19.35 -13.70 -17.36
C LYS A 206 -20.26 -12.51 -17.69
N LYS A 207 -19.70 -11.30 -17.79
CA LYS A 207 -20.49 -10.07 -18.04
C LYS A 207 -19.80 -9.16 -19.06
N GLY A 208 -20.58 -8.51 -19.92
CA GLY A 208 -20.05 -7.59 -20.94
C GLY A 208 -19.41 -8.28 -22.16
N HIS A 209 -19.70 -9.57 -22.35
CA HIS A 209 -19.22 -10.38 -23.47
C HIS A 209 -20.41 -10.89 -24.31
N ASP A 210 -20.14 -11.57 -25.43
CA ASP A 210 -21.15 -12.22 -26.28
C ASP A 210 -22.24 -11.24 -26.75
N ASP A 211 -21.82 -10.14 -27.38
CA ASP A 211 -22.67 -9.04 -27.88
C ASP A 211 -23.46 -8.27 -26.81
N GLN A 212 -23.22 -8.53 -25.52
CA GLN A 212 -23.78 -7.74 -24.43
C GLN A 212 -23.03 -6.42 -24.25
N GLU A 213 -23.75 -5.38 -23.81
CA GLU A 213 -23.11 -4.13 -23.40
C GLU A 213 -22.13 -4.36 -22.25
N PRO A 214 -21.00 -3.62 -22.18
CA PRO A 214 -20.08 -3.67 -21.05
C PRO A 214 -20.81 -3.51 -19.72
N PHE A 215 -20.43 -4.34 -18.74
CA PHE A 215 -21.00 -4.28 -17.40
C PHE A 215 -20.63 -2.96 -16.73
N GLU A 216 -21.64 -2.17 -16.39
CA GLU A 216 -21.47 -0.87 -15.74
C GLU A 216 -21.68 -1.00 -14.23
N PHE A 217 -20.76 -0.43 -13.46
CA PHE A 217 -20.94 -0.24 -12.02
C PHE A 217 -20.22 1.01 -11.54
N LYS A 218 -20.54 1.46 -10.34
CA LYS A 218 -19.92 2.62 -9.69
C LYS A 218 -18.97 2.16 -8.58
N THR A 219 -17.73 2.65 -8.59
CA THR A 219 -16.72 2.30 -7.60
C THR A 219 -17.08 2.82 -6.21
N ASP A 220 -16.62 2.14 -5.15
CA ASP A 220 -16.97 2.40 -3.74
C ASP A 220 -18.50 2.36 -3.49
N GLU A 221 -19.28 1.64 -4.33
CA GLU A 221 -20.73 1.43 -4.15
C GLU A 221 -21.16 0.06 -3.59
N GLU A 222 -20.23 -0.90 -3.42
CA GLU A 222 -20.50 -2.33 -3.08
C GLU A 222 -21.43 -3.02 -4.10
N GLN A 223 -21.36 -2.61 -5.37
CA GLN A 223 -22.09 -3.26 -6.47
C GLN A 223 -21.37 -4.53 -6.97
N VAL A 224 -20.09 -4.67 -6.64
CA VAL A 224 -19.23 -5.83 -6.91
C VAL A 224 -18.45 -6.20 -5.66
N ILE A 225 -17.77 -7.35 -5.67
CA ILE A 225 -16.85 -7.74 -4.60
C ILE A 225 -15.73 -6.71 -4.44
N ASP A 226 -15.27 -6.48 -3.20
CA ASP A 226 -14.29 -5.44 -2.86
C ASP A 226 -12.99 -5.57 -3.68
N GLY A 227 -12.55 -6.80 -3.96
CA GLY A 227 -11.36 -7.05 -4.77
C GLY A 227 -11.50 -6.55 -6.22
N LEU A 228 -12.69 -6.63 -6.82
CA LEU A 228 -12.92 -6.06 -8.16
C LEU A 228 -12.94 -4.53 -8.11
N ASP A 229 -13.63 -3.95 -7.12
CA ASP A 229 -13.72 -2.50 -6.92
C ASP A 229 -12.32 -1.87 -6.77
N ARG A 230 -11.48 -2.47 -5.91
CA ARG A 230 -10.08 -2.07 -5.72
C ARG A 230 -9.22 -2.30 -6.95
N THR A 231 -9.50 -3.34 -7.73
CA THR A 231 -8.69 -3.63 -8.92
C THR A 231 -8.92 -2.58 -10.00
N VAL A 232 -10.18 -2.26 -10.32
CA VAL A 232 -10.50 -1.34 -11.41
C VAL A 232 -9.95 0.07 -11.19
N THR A 233 -9.83 0.54 -9.94
CA THR A 233 -9.23 1.84 -9.62
C THR A 233 -7.72 1.89 -9.87
N THR A 234 -7.06 0.73 -10.07
CA THR A 234 -5.65 0.64 -10.46
C THR A 234 -5.44 0.49 -11.97
N MET A 235 -6.52 0.29 -12.74
CA MET A 235 -6.47 -0.01 -14.16
C MET A 235 -6.56 1.25 -15.01
N LYS A 236 -5.94 1.20 -16.19
CA LYS A 236 -6.08 2.20 -17.26
C LYS A 236 -7.16 1.78 -18.26
N LYS A 237 -7.69 2.75 -19.01
CA LYS A 237 -8.65 2.48 -20.09
C LYS A 237 -8.04 1.51 -21.11
N GLY A 238 -8.76 0.46 -21.49
CA GLY A 238 -8.33 -0.59 -22.40
C GLY A 238 -7.39 -1.65 -21.80
N GLU A 239 -7.03 -1.54 -20.51
CA GLU A 239 -6.20 -2.53 -19.81
C GLU A 239 -6.97 -3.85 -19.67
N ILE A 240 -6.29 -4.97 -19.95
CA ILE A 240 -6.78 -6.31 -19.67
C ILE A 240 -5.87 -6.93 -18.62
N ALA A 241 -6.44 -7.44 -17.54
CA ALA A 241 -5.69 -8.03 -16.45
C ALA A 241 -6.34 -9.33 -15.94
N LEU A 242 -5.48 -10.24 -15.48
CA LEU A 242 -5.87 -11.39 -14.68
C LEU A 242 -5.68 -11.05 -13.20
N VAL A 243 -6.71 -11.20 -12.39
CA VAL A 243 -6.76 -10.75 -11.00
C VAL A 243 -7.05 -11.94 -10.11
N THR A 244 -6.16 -12.25 -9.18
CA THR A 244 -6.38 -13.28 -8.16
C THR A 244 -6.81 -12.59 -6.87
N ILE A 245 -8.04 -12.89 -6.43
CA ILE A 245 -8.69 -12.24 -5.30
C ILE A 245 -8.91 -13.28 -4.20
N PRO A 246 -8.28 -13.13 -3.02
CA PRO A 246 -8.48 -14.06 -1.91
C PRO A 246 -9.85 -13.83 -1.25
N PRO A 247 -10.32 -14.78 -0.42
CA PRO A 247 -11.71 -14.80 0.04
C PRO A 247 -12.17 -13.54 0.77
N GLU A 248 -11.30 -12.92 1.58
CA GLU A 248 -11.58 -11.69 2.32
C GLU A 248 -11.96 -10.49 1.44
N TYR A 249 -11.56 -10.53 0.16
CA TYR A 249 -11.88 -9.52 -0.85
C TYR A 249 -12.87 -10.03 -1.92
N ALA A 250 -13.34 -11.27 -1.78
CA ALA A 250 -14.30 -11.92 -2.67
C ALA A 250 -15.61 -12.21 -1.93
N PHE A 251 -15.93 -13.49 -1.70
CA PHE A 251 -17.18 -13.94 -1.09
C PHE A 251 -17.03 -14.38 0.38
N SER A 252 -15.83 -14.25 0.95
CA SER A 252 -15.50 -14.55 2.35
C SER A 252 -15.99 -15.95 2.76
N SER A 253 -16.57 -16.10 3.95
CA SER A 253 -17.02 -17.37 4.51
C SER A 253 -18.41 -17.82 4.06
N THR A 254 -18.99 -17.19 3.03
CA THR A 254 -20.36 -17.50 2.58
C THR A 254 -20.33 -18.12 1.19
N GLU A 255 -21.15 -19.14 0.97
CA GLU A 255 -21.38 -19.66 -0.38
C GLU A 255 -22.11 -18.59 -1.22
N SER A 256 -21.67 -18.39 -2.46
CA SER A 256 -22.28 -17.42 -3.36
C SER A 256 -22.78 -18.09 -4.64
N LYS A 257 -24.10 -18.03 -4.86
CA LYS A 257 -24.70 -18.45 -6.12
C LYS A 257 -24.50 -17.35 -7.17
N GLN A 258 -23.69 -17.64 -8.19
CA GLN A 258 -23.45 -16.77 -9.33
C GLN A 258 -24.21 -17.29 -10.56
N ASP A 259 -24.21 -16.52 -11.64
CA ASP A 259 -25.05 -16.78 -12.81
C ASP A 259 -24.77 -18.15 -13.46
N LEU A 260 -23.50 -18.61 -13.43
CA LEU A 260 -23.08 -19.82 -14.12
C LEU A 260 -22.69 -20.97 -13.17
N ALA A 261 -22.25 -20.66 -11.95
CA ALA A 261 -21.86 -21.67 -10.97
C ALA A 261 -21.94 -21.14 -9.53
N VAL A 262 -21.79 -22.04 -8.57
CA VAL A 262 -21.69 -21.70 -7.15
C VAL A 262 -20.22 -21.49 -6.78
N VAL A 263 -19.94 -20.41 -6.07
CA VAL A 263 -18.63 -20.16 -5.47
C VAL A 263 -18.64 -20.65 -4.03
N PRO A 264 -17.79 -21.61 -3.66
CA PRO A 264 -17.78 -22.15 -2.30
C PRO A 264 -17.25 -21.13 -1.28
N PRO A 265 -17.57 -21.30 0.02
CA PRO A 265 -16.99 -20.51 1.10
C PRO A 265 -15.46 -20.55 1.06
N ASN A 266 -14.84 -19.42 1.41
CA ASN A 266 -13.38 -19.26 1.48
C ASN A 266 -12.65 -19.56 0.16
N ALA A 267 -13.32 -19.41 -0.98
CA ALA A 267 -12.71 -19.58 -2.29
C ALA A 267 -11.89 -18.36 -2.72
N THR A 268 -10.65 -18.60 -3.13
CA THR A 268 -9.88 -17.65 -3.94
C THR A 268 -10.42 -17.69 -5.37
N VAL A 269 -10.75 -16.53 -5.92
CA VAL A 269 -11.33 -16.41 -7.27
C VAL A 269 -10.37 -15.69 -8.19
N VAL A 270 -10.42 -16.03 -9.47
CA VAL A 270 -9.60 -15.42 -10.52
C VAL A 270 -10.53 -14.72 -11.51
N TYR A 271 -10.29 -13.44 -11.76
CA TYR A 271 -11.02 -12.67 -12.76
C TYR A 271 -10.12 -12.28 -13.92
N GLU A 272 -10.58 -12.51 -15.14
CA GLU A 272 -10.07 -11.82 -16.31
C GLU A 272 -10.96 -10.60 -16.53
N ILE A 273 -10.38 -9.38 -16.49
CA ILE A 273 -11.13 -8.13 -16.57
C ILE A 273 -10.51 -7.18 -17.60
N GLU A 274 -11.37 -6.61 -18.44
CA GLU A 274 -11.06 -5.52 -19.38
C GLU A 274 -11.74 -4.23 -18.88
N LEU A 275 -10.97 -3.18 -18.62
CA LEU A 275 -11.54 -1.85 -18.33
C LEU A 275 -11.83 -1.12 -19.65
N VAL A 276 -13.06 -1.20 -20.14
CA VAL A 276 -13.46 -0.63 -21.45
C VAL A 276 -13.44 0.90 -21.42
N SER A 277 -14.07 1.50 -20.40
CA SER A 277 -14.11 2.94 -20.20
C SER A 277 -14.49 3.30 -18.77
N PHE A 278 -14.27 4.56 -18.39
CA PHE A 278 -14.74 5.09 -17.12
C PHE A 278 -15.01 6.60 -17.21
N VAL A 279 -15.83 7.09 -16.29
CA VAL A 279 -16.08 8.51 -16.03
C VAL A 279 -15.79 8.74 -14.56
N LYS A 280 -14.78 9.57 -14.26
CA LYS A 280 -14.38 9.88 -12.89
C LYS A 280 -15.50 10.62 -12.16
N GLU A 281 -15.61 10.40 -10.84
CA GLU A 281 -16.41 11.28 -10.01
C GLU A 281 -15.72 12.64 -9.95
N LYS A 282 -16.46 13.72 -10.22
CA LYS A 282 -15.93 15.09 -10.16
C LYS A 282 -15.41 15.39 -8.76
N GLU A 283 -14.24 16.02 -8.70
CA GLU A 283 -13.68 16.52 -7.45
C GLU A 283 -14.09 17.99 -7.23
N SER A 284 -13.88 18.49 -6.02
CA SER A 284 -14.33 19.85 -5.64
C SER A 284 -13.75 20.97 -6.51
N TRP A 285 -12.57 20.77 -7.10
CA TRP A 285 -11.91 21.75 -7.96
C TRP A 285 -12.36 21.66 -9.43
N ASP A 286 -12.96 20.54 -9.84
CA ASP A 286 -13.52 20.38 -11.20
C ASP A 286 -14.87 21.10 -11.33
N MET A 287 -15.48 21.48 -10.21
CA MET A 287 -16.73 22.24 -10.13
C MET A 287 -16.41 23.73 -10.10
N SER A 288 -16.75 24.45 -11.17
CA SER A 288 -16.52 25.89 -11.28
C SER A 288 -17.65 26.73 -10.68
N ASP A 289 -18.86 26.17 -10.59
CA ASP A 289 -20.04 26.84 -10.06
C ASP A 289 -20.25 26.51 -8.57
N ASN A 290 -20.51 27.55 -7.76
CA ASN A 290 -20.77 27.40 -6.33
C ASN A 290 -22.09 26.65 -6.09
N ALA A 291 -23.10 26.86 -6.95
CA ALA A 291 -24.37 26.16 -6.84
C ALA A 291 -24.20 24.64 -7.07
N GLU A 292 -23.39 24.25 -8.07
CA GLU A 292 -23.04 22.84 -8.31
C GLU A 292 -22.38 22.20 -7.08
N LYS A 293 -21.45 22.91 -6.41
CA LYS A 293 -20.79 22.42 -5.19
C LYS A 293 -21.77 22.20 -4.05
N ILE A 294 -22.68 23.15 -3.82
CA ILE A 294 -23.69 23.06 -2.76
C ILE A 294 -24.67 21.92 -3.06
N GLU A 295 -25.12 21.78 -4.30
CA GLU A 295 -25.99 20.69 -4.73
C GLU A 295 -25.30 19.32 -4.59
N ALA A 296 -24.05 19.21 -5.04
CA ALA A 296 -23.26 17.99 -4.89
C ALA A 296 -23.06 17.60 -3.41
N ALA A 297 -22.79 18.57 -2.54
CA ALA A 297 -22.70 18.36 -1.10
C ALA A 297 -24.02 17.88 -0.50
N ALA A 298 -25.14 18.49 -0.92
CA ALA A 298 -26.48 18.11 -0.45
C ALA A 298 -26.83 16.68 -0.88
N LYS A 299 -26.53 16.32 -2.13
CA LYS A 299 -26.70 14.96 -2.65
C LYS A 299 -25.87 13.95 -1.86
N LYS A 300 -24.59 14.23 -1.59
CA LYS A 300 -23.73 13.35 -0.78
C LYS A 300 -24.23 13.18 0.65
N LYS A 301 -24.78 14.23 1.25
CA LYS A 301 -25.44 14.13 2.56
C LYS A 301 -26.65 13.19 2.51
N GLU A 302 -27.49 13.26 1.49
CA GLU A 302 -28.63 12.34 1.36
C GLU A 302 -28.21 10.88 1.06
N GLU A 303 -27.17 10.67 0.25
CA GLU A 303 -26.55 9.34 0.07
C GLU A 303 -26.05 8.78 1.42
N GLY A 304 -25.39 9.62 2.22
CA GLY A 304 -24.97 9.27 3.58
C GLY A 304 -26.14 8.92 4.49
N ASN A 305 -27.25 9.67 4.42
CA ASN A 305 -28.46 9.41 5.20
C ASN A 305 -29.08 8.04 4.85
N ALA A 306 -29.12 7.70 3.56
CA ALA A 306 -29.60 6.41 3.11
C ALA A 306 -28.73 5.27 3.65
N LEU A 307 -27.40 5.38 3.54
CA LEU A 307 -26.46 4.39 4.07
C LEU A 307 -26.53 4.25 5.59
N PHE A 308 -26.73 5.36 6.31
CA PHE A 308 -26.89 5.35 7.76
C PHE A 308 -28.12 4.55 8.19
N LYS A 309 -29.24 4.72 7.47
CA LYS A 309 -30.47 3.94 7.70
C LYS A 309 -30.28 2.45 7.46
N LEU A 310 -29.42 2.09 6.49
CA LEU A 310 -29.02 0.70 6.21
C LEU A 310 -27.99 0.14 7.20
N GLY A 311 -27.54 0.91 8.20
CA GLY A 311 -26.53 0.48 9.16
C GLY A 311 -25.09 0.48 8.62
N LYS A 312 -24.86 0.96 7.39
CA LYS A 312 -23.54 1.03 6.75
C LYS A 312 -22.78 2.28 7.18
N TYR A 313 -22.45 2.36 8.48
CA TYR A 313 -21.94 3.58 9.10
C TYR A 313 -20.60 4.07 8.54
N ALA A 314 -19.68 3.16 8.18
CA ALA A 314 -18.39 3.53 7.59
C ALA A 314 -18.55 4.21 6.23
N ARG A 315 -19.44 3.68 5.38
CA ARG A 315 -19.72 4.26 4.06
C ARG A 315 -20.53 5.55 4.17
N ALA A 316 -21.49 5.61 5.09
CA ALA A 316 -22.20 6.85 5.40
C ALA A 316 -21.22 7.95 5.84
N SER A 317 -20.25 7.61 6.69
CA SER A 317 -19.18 8.52 7.13
C SER A 317 -18.38 9.09 5.94
N LYS A 318 -17.92 8.24 5.00
CA LYS A 318 -17.26 8.69 3.78
C LYS A 318 -18.10 9.66 2.95
N ARG A 319 -19.41 9.39 2.79
CA ARG A 319 -20.31 10.26 2.01
C ARG A 319 -20.48 11.64 2.66
N TYR A 320 -20.64 11.70 3.99
CA TYR A 320 -20.70 12.98 4.69
C TYR A 320 -19.38 13.76 4.61
N GLU A 321 -18.24 13.07 4.71
CA GLU A 321 -16.93 13.70 4.57
C GLU A 321 -16.74 14.26 3.16
N LYS A 322 -17.09 13.50 2.12
CA LYS A 322 -17.03 13.98 0.72
C LYS A 322 -17.96 15.18 0.50
N GLY A 323 -19.17 15.14 1.04
CA GLY A 323 -20.10 16.27 0.99
C GLY A 323 -19.57 17.53 1.66
N ALA A 324 -18.95 17.40 2.84
CA ALA A 324 -18.32 18.54 3.52
C ALA A 324 -17.10 19.09 2.76
N LYS A 325 -16.31 18.22 2.10
CA LYS A 325 -15.15 18.63 1.29
C LYS A 325 -15.52 19.50 0.09
N PHE A 326 -16.65 19.23 -0.58
CA PHE A 326 -17.11 20.03 -1.72
C PHE A 326 -17.36 21.51 -1.38
N ILE A 327 -17.61 21.81 -0.11
CA ILE A 327 -17.96 23.14 0.37
C ILE A 327 -16.98 23.65 1.45
N ASP A 328 -15.78 23.05 1.54
CA ASP A 328 -14.80 23.42 2.57
C ASP A 328 -14.14 24.77 2.28
N TYR A 329 -13.94 25.07 0.99
CA TYR A 329 -13.38 26.34 0.50
C TYR A 329 -14.48 27.26 -0.04
N ASP A 330 -14.98 28.16 0.81
CA ASP A 330 -16.09 29.07 0.54
C ASP A 330 -15.65 30.52 0.25
N ASN A 331 -14.36 30.75 -0.05
CA ASN A 331 -13.80 32.09 -0.26
C ASN A 331 -14.51 32.89 -1.37
N ASN A 332 -14.97 32.20 -2.42
CA ASN A 332 -15.65 32.81 -3.56
C ASN A 332 -17.19 32.76 -3.45
N PHE A 333 -17.72 32.36 -2.29
CA PHE A 333 -19.16 32.23 -2.09
C PHE A 333 -19.76 33.58 -1.72
N SER A 334 -20.98 33.86 -2.18
CA SER A 334 -21.79 34.96 -1.67
C SER A 334 -22.14 34.75 -0.19
N GLU A 335 -22.63 35.78 0.50
CA GLU A 335 -22.99 35.64 1.91
C GLU A 335 -24.17 34.65 2.11
N GLU A 336 -25.13 34.61 1.18
CA GLU A 336 -26.20 33.62 1.15
C GLU A 336 -25.67 32.20 0.95
N GLU A 337 -24.74 32.02 0.02
CA GLU A 337 -24.09 30.73 -0.27
C GLU A 337 -23.24 30.26 0.91
N LYS A 338 -22.50 31.15 1.57
CA LYS A 338 -21.75 30.84 2.81
C LYS A 338 -22.68 30.39 3.92
N LYS A 339 -23.85 31.02 4.07
CA LYS A 339 -24.85 30.61 5.06
C LYS A 339 -25.38 29.20 4.76
N GLN A 340 -25.69 28.91 3.50
CA GLN A 340 -26.12 27.57 3.07
C GLN A 340 -25.01 26.54 3.28
N SER A 341 -23.78 26.85 2.87
CA SER A 341 -22.60 26.01 3.05
C SER A 341 -22.34 25.69 4.52
N LYS A 342 -22.33 26.70 5.41
CA LYS A 342 -22.13 26.50 6.85
C LYS A 342 -23.19 25.59 7.47
N ALA A 343 -24.46 25.81 7.15
CA ALA A 343 -25.56 24.95 7.62
C ALA A 343 -25.41 23.50 7.11
N LEU A 344 -25.03 23.34 5.84
CA LEU A 344 -24.83 22.02 5.24
C LEU A 344 -23.60 21.30 5.82
N LYS A 345 -22.50 22.03 6.06
CA LYS A 345 -21.28 21.53 6.69
C LYS A 345 -21.53 21.10 8.14
N ALA A 346 -22.32 21.87 8.88
CA ALA A 346 -22.78 21.51 10.22
C ALA A 346 -23.62 20.22 10.17
N ALA A 347 -24.58 20.11 9.25
CA ALA A 347 -25.40 18.91 9.08
C ALA A 347 -24.57 17.66 8.72
N CYS A 348 -23.65 17.76 7.75
CA CYS A 348 -22.74 16.68 7.36
C CYS A 348 -21.86 16.25 8.55
N SER A 349 -21.24 17.21 9.25
CA SER A 349 -20.37 16.92 10.39
C SER A 349 -21.13 16.29 11.55
N LEU A 350 -22.34 16.79 11.83
CA LEU A 350 -23.21 16.25 12.87
C LEU A 350 -23.61 14.80 12.57
N ASN A 351 -24.04 14.51 11.34
CA ASN A 351 -24.40 13.16 10.93
C ASN A 351 -23.19 12.23 10.89
N ASN A 352 -22.03 12.73 10.45
CA ASN A 352 -20.78 11.98 10.49
C ASN A 352 -20.38 11.64 11.94
N ALA A 353 -20.55 12.56 12.90
CA ALA A 353 -20.32 12.27 14.31
C ALA A 353 -21.21 11.12 14.82
N ALA A 354 -22.46 11.02 14.35
CA ALA A 354 -23.30 9.87 14.68
C ALA A 354 -22.76 8.55 14.08
N CYS A 355 -22.23 8.58 12.85
CA CYS A 355 -21.52 7.42 12.29
C CYS A 355 -20.33 7.02 13.16
N LYS A 356 -19.49 7.98 13.55
CA LYS A 356 -18.29 7.76 14.37
C LYS A 356 -18.62 7.18 15.75
N LEU A 357 -19.68 7.65 16.40
CA LEU A 357 -20.19 7.03 17.63
C LEU A 357 -20.57 5.56 17.43
N LYS A 358 -21.26 5.22 16.32
CA LYS A 358 -21.64 3.83 16.00
C LYS A 358 -20.42 2.95 15.68
N LEU A 359 -19.38 3.53 15.09
CA LEU A 359 -18.10 2.89 14.78
C LEU A 359 -17.14 2.85 15.98
N LYS A 360 -17.54 3.40 17.14
CA LYS A 360 -16.71 3.53 18.36
C LYS A 360 -15.44 4.37 18.18
N ASP A 361 -15.41 5.22 17.14
CA ASP A 361 -14.36 6.20 16.92
C ASP A 361 -14.72 7.50 17.66
N TYR A 362 -14.60 7.45 18.99
CA TYR A 362 -15.08 8.51 19.88
C TYR A 362 -14.28 9.81 19.73
N LYS A 363 -12.98 9.71 19.46
CA LYS A 363 -12.11 10.89 19.28
C LYS A 363 -12.53 11.71 18.07
N GLU A 364 -12.78 11.06 16.93
CA GLU A 364 -13.22 11.78 15.73
C GLU A 364 -14.65 12.30 15.89
N ALA A 365 -15.53 11.58 16.61
CA ALA A 365 -16.87 12.09 16.95
C ALA A 365 -16.80 13.41 17.75
N ILE A 366 -15.91 13.51 18.75
CA ILE A 366 -15.70 14.74 19.53
C ILE A 366 -15.25 15.89 18.64
N LYS A 367 -14.28 15.64 17.76
CA LYS A 367 -13.75 16.64 16.84
C LYS A 367 -14.83 17.16 15.89
N LEU A 368 -15.64 16.27 15.32
CA LEU A 368 -16.75 16.64 14.45
C LEU A 368 -17.83 17.43 15.19
N CYS A 369 -18.22 17.02 16.40
CA CYS A 369 -19.18 17.77 17.20
C CYS A 369 -18.65 19.15 17.61
N THR A 370 -17.36 19.27 17.89
CA THR A 370 -16.73 20.56 18.22
C THR A 370 -16.78 21.51 17.04
N LYS A 371 -16.46 21.05 15.82
CA LYS A 371 -16.65 21.82 14.58
C LYS A 371 -18.09 22.30 14.38
N VAL A 372 -19.07 21.46 14.71
CA VAL A 372 -20.50 21.87 14.65
C VAL A 372 -20.79 22.98 15.66
N LEU A 373 -20.25 22.89 16.87
CA LEU A 373 -20.47 23.88 17.93
C LEU A 373 -19.72 25.20 17.73
N GLU A 374 -18.65 25.21 16.94
CA GLU A 374 -17.99 26.43 16.46
C GLU A 374 -18.89 27.23 15.50
N ILE A 375 -19.74 26.53 14.73
CA ILE A 375 -20.71 27.15 13.81
C ILE A 375 -22.03 27.45 14.54
N GLU A 376 -22.53 26.50 15.32
CA GLU A 376 -23.82 26.51 15.99
C GLU A 376 -23.63 26.18 17.49
N SER A 377 -23.24 27.18 18.27
CA SER A 377 -22.88 27.00 19.69
C SER A 377 -24.00 26.49 20.59
N SER A 378 -25.25 26.58 20.12
CA SER A 378 -26.47 26.11 20.78
C SER A 378 -27.02 24.78 20.23
N ASN A 379 -26.26 24.06 19.40
CA ASN A 379 -26.74 22.80 18.81
C ASN A 379 -26.79 21.67 19.87
N VAL A 380 -28.00 21.42 20.38
CA VAL A 380 -28.29 20.41 21.41
C VAL A 380 -27.84 19.01 20.97
N LYS A 381 -28.01 18.64 19.68
CA LYS A 381 -27.61 17.31 19.17
C LYS A 381 -26.09 17.14 19.17
N ALA A 382 -25.34 18.20 18.86
CA ALA A 382 -23.88 18.18 18.89
C ALA A 382 -23.34 18.05 20.32
N LEU A 383 -23.87 18.84 21.26
CA LEU A 383 -23.54 18.72 22.70
C LEU A 383 -23.83 17.31 23.21
N TYR A 384 -25.03 16.80 22.94
CA TYR A 384 -25.44 15.45 23.33
C TYR A 384 -24.51 14.37 22.78
N ARG A 385 -24.21 14.38 21.48
CA ARG A 385 -23.32 13.40 20.84
C ARG A 385 -21.87 13.50 21.33
N ARG A 386 -21.39 14.71 21.61
CA ARG A 386 -20.04 14.93 22.16
C ARG A 386 -19.94 14.40 23.59
N ALA A 387 -20.95 14.65 24.42
CA ALA A 387 -21.04 14.07 25.75
C ALA A 387 -21.06 12.53 25.72
N GLN A 388 -21.82 11.93 24.80
CA GLN A 388 -21.81 10.47 24.61
C GLN A 388 -20.42 9.93 24.29
N ALA A 389 -19.65 10.63 23.44
CA ALA A 389 -18.28 10.25 23.13
C ALA A 389 -17.33 10.39 24.35
N TYR A 390 -17.40 11.51 25.07
CA TYR A 390 -16.63 11.70 26.32
C TYR A 390 -16.92 10.63 27.37
N MET A 391 -18.20 10.25 27.53
CA MET A 391 -18.61 9.18 28.43
C MET A 391 -18.04 7.79 28.08
N GLN A 392 -17.68 7.57 26.82
CA GLN A 392 -17.02 6.33 26.37
C GLN A 392 -15.50 6.39 26.54
N LEU A 393 -14.91 7.59 26.49
CA LEU A 393 -13.50 7.85 26.80
C LEU A 393 -13.23 8.02 28.31
N ALA A 394 -14.27 7.98 29.15
CA ALA A 394 -14.23 8.22 30.59
C ALA A 394 -13.88 9.68 30.99
N ASP A 395 -14.03 10.63 30.07
CA ASP A 395 -13.89 12.07 30.34
C ASP A 395 -15.21 12.63 30.93
N LEU A 396 -15.57 12.17 32.13
CA LEU A 396 -16.90 12.39 32.70
C LEU A 396 -17.21 13.86 33.01
N ASP A 397 -16.20 14.65 33.39
CA ASP A 397 -16.35 16.08 33.68
C ASP A 397 -16.74 16.86 32.42
N LEU A 398 -16.09 16.59 31.29
CA LEU A 398 -16.40 17.22 30.01
C LEU A 398 -17.78 16.81 29.50
N ALA A 399 -18.17 15.54 29.70
CA ALA A 399 -19.51 15.09 29.39
C ALA A 399 -20.58 15.81 30.22
N GLU A 400 -20.32 16.08 31.50
CA GLU A 400 -21.25 16.78 32.38
C GLU A 400 -21.47 18.22 31.92
N VAL A 401 -20.40 18.91 31.52
CA VAL A 401 -20.46 20.28 30.97
C VAL A 401 -21.38 20.31 29.74
N ASP A 402 -21.17 19.41 28.79
CA ASP A 402 -21.95 19.38 27.54
C ASP A 402 -23.43 19.03 27.79
N ILE A 403 -23.72 18.09 28.69
CA ILE A 403 -25.09 17.69 29.04
C ILE A 403 -25.83 18.82 29.77
N LYS A 404 -25.18 19.51 30.72
CA LYS A 404 -25.78 20.65 31.41
C LYS A 404 -26.11 21.76 30.42
N LYS A 405 -25.17 22.11 29.56
CA LYS A 405 -25.39 23.12 28.50
C LYS A 405 -26.54 22.70 27.56
N ALA A 406 -26.63 21.42 27.20
CA ALA A 406 -27.75 20.92 26.39
C ALA A 406 -29.11 21.06 27.10
N LEU A 407 -29.18 20.80 28.41
CA LEU A 407 -30.39 20.97 29.22
C LEU A 407 -30.74 22.43 29.52
N GLU A 408 -29.77 23.34 29.53
CA GLU A 408 -30.02 24.79 29.61
C GLU A 408 -30.73 25.29 28.35
N ILE A 409 -30.36 24.75 27.19
CA ILE A 409 -30.95 25.13 25.89
C ILE A 409 -32.32 24.45 25.67
N ASP A 410 -32.41 23.14 25.94
CA ASP A 410 -33.65 22.37 25.84
C ASP A 410 -33.93 21.58 27.13
N PRO A 411 -34.55 22.22 28.13
CA PRO A 411 -34.83 21.61 29.42
C PRO A 411 -35.80 20.42 29.37
N ASN A 412 -36.52 20.20 28.26
CA ASN A 412 -37.51 19.14 28.13
C ASN A 412 -37.02 17.96 27.27
N ASN A 413 -35.77 18.01 26.82
CA ASN A 413 -35.18 16.95 26.02
C ASN A 413 -35.09 15.63 26.82
N ARG A 414 -35.90 14.64 26.44
CA ARG A 414 -35.96 13.35 27.12
C ARG A 414 -34.64 12.57 27.01
N ASP A 415 -34.02 12.60 25.84
CA ASP A 415 -32.79 11.86 25.56
C ASP A 415 -31.62 12.41 26.39
N VAL A 416 -31.47 13.73 26.44
CA VAL A 416 -30.42 14.39 27.24
C VAL A 416 -30.62 14.14 28.74
N LYS A 417 -31.87 14.16 29.23
CA LYS A 417 -32.18 13.83 30.64
C LYS A 417 -31.80 12.38 30.99
N LEU A 418 -32.09 11.45 30.09
CA LEU A 418 -31.75 10.04 30.27
C LEU A 418 -30.22 9.86 30.31
N GLU A 419 -29.50 10.47 29.36
CA GLU A 419 -28.04 10.41 29.31
C GLU A 419 -27.42 11.07 30.56
N TYR A 420 -28.00 12.16 31.07
CA TYR A 420 -27.53 12.78 32.31
C TYR A 420 -27.66 11.83 33.52
N LYS A 421 -28.74 11.05 33.58
CA LYS A 421 -28.92 10.03 34.61
C LYS A 421 -27.84 8.95 34.50
N ILE A 422 -27.56 8.46 33.29
CA ILE A 422 -26.51 7.47 33.01
C ILE A 422 -25.13 8.03 33.41
N LEU A 423 -24.85 9.30 33.08
CA LEU A 423 -23.62 9.98 33.47
C LEU A 423 -23.46 10.00 35.00
N LYS A 424 -24.50 10.40 35.75
CA LYS A 424 -24.44 10.42 37.21
C LYS A 424 -24.19 9.04 37.82
N GLU A 425 -24.75 8.00 37.23
CA GLU A 425 -24.49 6.61 37.65
C GLU A 425 -23.02 6.24 37.39
N LYS A 426 -22.49 6.53 36.19
CA LYS A 426 -21.06 6.32 35.86
C LYS A 426 -20.12 7.07 36.78
N VAL A 427 -20.39 8.35 37.08
CA VAL A 427 -19.58 9.16 38.01
C VAL A 427 -19.57 8.52 39.40
N ARG A 428 -20.73 8.08 39.90
CA ARG A 428 -20.81 7.39 41.20
C ARG A 428 -20.01 6.09 41.21
N GLU A 429 -20.08 5.31 40.13
CA GLU A 429 -19.31 4.08 40.01
C GLU A 429 -17.81 4.34 39.92
N TYR A 430 -17.39 5.34 39.15
CA TYR A 430 -16.01 5.78 39.03
C TYR A 430 -15.45 6.17 40.40
N ASN A 431 -16.14 7.06 41.11
CA ASN A 431 -15.71 7.51 42.45
C ASN A 431 -15.66 6.37 43.47
N LYS A 432 -16.59 5.39 43.39
CA LYS A 432 -16.55 4.19 44.24
C LYS A 432 -15.33 3.31 43.94
N LYS A 433 -14.98 3.14 42.65
CA LYS A 433 -13.80 2.36 42.25
C LYS A 433 -12.51 3.07 42.66
N ASP A 434 -12.45 4.38 42.46
CA ASP A 434 -11.31 5.21 42.80
C ASP A 434 -11.05 5.22 44.32
N ALA A 435 -12.09 5.43 45.13
CA ALA A 435 -12.00 5.33 46.58
C ALA A 435 -11.53 3.95 47.07
N LYS A 436 -11.99 2.86 46.43
CA LYS A 436 -11.51 1.49 46.74
C LYS A 436 -10.06 1.29 46.32
N PHE A 437 -9.67 1.80 45.15
CA PHE A 437 -8.31 1.70 44.64
C PHE A 437 -7.33 2.41 45.56
N TYR A 438 -7.58 3.68 45.88
CA TYR A 438 -6.76 4.44 46.83
C TYR A 438 -6.78 3.81 48.21
N GLY A 439 -7.93 3.37 48.73
CA GLY A 439 -8.02 2.68 50.02
C GLY A 439 -7.14 1.43 50.09
N ASN A 440 -7.12 0.62 49.03
CA ASN A 440 -6.25 -0.57 48.94
C ASN A 440 -4.77 -0.20 48.81
N MET A 441 -4.45 0.86 48.06
CA MET A 441 -3.08 1.36 47.88
C MET A 441 -2.50 1.89 49.20
N PHE A 442 -3.27 2.69 49.95
CA PHE A 442 -2.90 3.17 51.29
C PHE A 442 -2.72 2.01 52.28
N ALA A 443 -3.61 1.02 52.28
CA ALA A 443 -3.50 -0.16 53.15
C ALA A 443 -2.31 -1.07 52.81
N LYS A 444 -1.78 -1.00 51.59
CA LYS A 444 -0.60 -1.75 51.16
C LYS A 444 0.70 -0.99 51.48
N MET A 445 0.69 0.35 51.34
CA MET A 445 1.79 1.22 51.76
C MET A 445 2.01 1.17 53.26
N SER A 446 0.94 1.17 54.08
CA SER A 446 1.06 1.03 55.53
C SER A 446 1.57 -0.34 56.02
N LYS A 447 1.53 -1.37 55.16
CA LYS A 447 2.12 -2.69 55.43
C LYS A 447 3.59 -2.80 55.02
N LEU A 448 4.12 -1.81 54.30
CA LEU A 448 5.51 -1.76 53.84
C LEU A 448 6.40 -0.89 54.72
N GLU A 449 5.85 -0.20 55.73
CA GLU A 449 6.66 0.43 56.78
C GLU A 449 7.24 -0.66 57.71
N PRO A 450 8.56 -0.70 57.94
CA PRO A 450 9.19 -1.80 58.65
C PRO A 450 8.95 -1.73 60.17
N VAL A 451 8.74 -2.91 60.75
CA VAL A 451 8.76 -3.18 62.19
C VAL A 451 10.14 -2.80 62.75
N GLU A 452 10.21 -1.77 63.60
CA GLU A 452 11.38 -1.54 64.48
C GLU A 452 11.49 -2.66 65.52
N PRO A 453 12.70 -2.92 66.05
CA PRO A 453 12.88 -2.46 67.43
C PRO A 453 14.30 -2.04 67.86
N ASN A 454 14.29 -1.10 68.82
CA ASN A 454 15.08 -0.99 70.05
C ASN A 454 16.27 -0.01 70.18
N LYS A 455 16.02 0.99 71.07
CA LYS A 455 16.83 1.54 72.17
C LYS A 455 18.36 1.65 72.00
N ALA A 456 18.87 2.89 72.01
CA ALA A 456 19.69 3.47 73.09
C ALA A 456 20.17 4.91 72.76
N GLY A 457 20.24 5.78 73.78
CA GLY A 457 21.30 6.80 73.88
C GLY A 457 21.02 8.25 73.48
N SER A 458 20.57 9.06 74.46
CA SER A 458 21.12 10.36 74.87
C SER A 458 21.69 11.40 73.85
N ARG A 459 21.20 12.64 74.04
CA ARG A 459 21.84 13.98 73.92
C ARG A 459 21.66 14.81 72.63
N THR A 460 20.81 15.84 72.81
CA THR A 460 20.97 17.28 72.47
C THR A 460 21.49 17.70 71.09
N GLY A 461 20.69 18.53 70.40
CA GLY A 461 21.21 19.78 69.82
C GLY A 461 20.89 20.07 68.34
N SER A 462 20.24 21.23 68.15
CA SER A 462 20.22 22.13 66.98
C SER A 462 19.34 21.86 65.75
N LYS A 463 18.67 22.96 65.38
CA LYS A 463 17.81 23.26 64.24
C LYS A 463 18.53 23.13 62.90
N GLN A 464 17.78 22.82 61.83
CA GLN A 464 17.92 23.55 60.57
C GLN A 464 16.64 23.45 59.72
N GLU A 465 16.15 24.62 59.33
CA GLU A 465 15.10 24.85 58.33
C GLU A 465 15.64 24.48 56.93
N THR A 466 14.77 23.96 56.07
CA THR A 466 15.02 23.92 54.62
C THR A 466 13.76 24.31 53.85
N GLU A 467 13.89 25.40 53.09
CA GLU A 467 12.96 25.97 52.11
C GLU A 467 12.70 25.05 50.90
N PRO A 468 11.63 25.30 50.11
CA PRO A 468 11.26 24.47 48.97
C PRO A 468 12.08 24.76 47.70
N MET A 469 12.55 23.71 47.03
CA MET A 469 13.19 23.79 45.71
C MET A 469 12.15 23.96 44.59
N SER A 470 12.40 24.98 43.78
CA SER A 470 11.78 25.29 42.49
C SER A 470 12.00 24.20 41.44
N VAL A 471 10.96 23.98 40.64
CA VAL A 471 10.97 23.17 39.42
C VAL A 471 11.55 23.95 38.25
N ASP A 472 12.66 23.47 37.68
CA ASP A 472 13.16 23.91 36.38
C ASP A 472 12.41 23.18 35.26
N ALA A 473 11.86 23.96 34.33
CA ALA A 473 11.25 23.50 33.10
C ALA A 473 12.30 23.50 31.98
N SER A 474 12.52 22.34 31.35
CA SER A 474 12.96 22.27 29.95
C SER A 474 12.81 20.85 29.39
N ALA A 475 11.80 20.67 28.54
CA ALA A 475 11.84 19.96 27.26
C ALA A 475 10.44 19.98 26.63
#